data_AF-A0AAX0YQ82-F1
#
_entry.id   AF-A0AAX0YQ82-F1
#
_cell.length_a   1.000
_cell.length_b   1.000
_cell.length_c   1.000
_cell.angle_alpha   90.00
_cell.angle_beta   90.00
_cell.angle_gamma   90.00
#
_symmetry.space_group_name_H-M   'P 1'
#
loop_
_entity.id
_entity.type
_entity.pdbx_description
1 polymer ?
#
loop_
_entity_poly.entity_id
_entity_poly.type
_entity_poly.pdbx_seq_one_letter_code
_entity_poly.pdbx_strand_id
1 'polypeptide(L)' 'MCSHFNTAQGAVKLIKSRNSDWQECWELLIIPNPTTGWGVSKSYSLETDITQELVEQFAHEAIHFL' A
#
# COMPACT_ATOMS: atom_id res chain seq x y z
N MET A 1 -11.88 7.90 -2.57
CA MET A 1 -11.96 7.23 -1.26
C MET A 1 -10.55 6.97 -0.77
N CYS A 2 -10.28 7.22 0.50
CA CYS A 2 -9.02 6.87 1.16
C CYS A 2 -9.37 5.97 2.33
N SER A 3 -8.94 4.72 2.29
CA SER A 3 -9.15 3.74 3.36
C SER A 3 -7.85 3.56 4.12
N HIS A 4 -7.96 3.44 5.44
CA HIS A 4 -6.80 3.23 6.32
C HIS A 4 -6.89 1.84 6.91
N PHE A 5 -5.79 1.10 6.82
CA PHE A 5 -5.64 -0.23 7.37
C PHE A 5 -4.58 -0.20 8.45
N ASN A 6 -4.88 -0.82 9.60
CA ASN A 6 -3.90 -1.05 10.63
C ASN A 6 -3.36 -2.46 10.44
N THR A 7 -2.04 -2.58 10.29
CA THR A 7 -1.33 -3.86 10.23
C THR A 7 -0.49 -4.03 11.49
N ALA A 8 0.03 -5.24 11.73
CA ALA A 8 0.99 -5.49 12.81
C ALA A 8 2.29 -4.65 12.70
N GLN A 9 2.53 -4.09 11.53
CA GLN A 9 3.76 -3.45 11.09
C GLN A 9 3.62 -1.92 10.95
N GLY A 10 2.39 -1.40 11.01
CA GLY A 10 2.11 0.02 10.90
C GLY A 10 0.80 0.32 10.16
N ALA A 11 0.56 1.61 9.94
CA ALA A 11 -0.60 2.07 9.20
C ALA A 11 -0.32 2.04 7.70
N VAL A 12 -1.20 1.38 6.94
CA VAL A 12 -1.20 1.38 5.48
C VAL A 12 -2.38 2.21 4.99
N LYS A 13 -2.12 3.10 4.03
CA LYS A 13 -3.16 3.87 3.35
C LYS A 13 -3.46 3.24 2.00
N LEU A 14 -4.73 3.06 1.70
CA LEU A 14 -5.24 2.75 0.38
C LEU A 14 -5.85 4.00 -0.23
N ILE A 15 -5.31 4.44 -1.35
CA ILE A 15 -5.83 5.57 -2.12
C ILE A 15 -6.16 5.13 -3.53
N LYS A 16 -7.14 5.80 -4.15
CA LYS A 16 -7.34 5.70 -5.59
C LYS A 16 -6.34 6.63 -6.27
N SER A 17 -5.51 6.11 -7.16
CA SER A 17 -4.45 6.83 -7.85
C SER A 17 -4.50 6.54 -9.35
N ARG A 18 -3.52 7.06 -10.11
CA ARG A 18 -3.30 6.71 -11.52
C ARG A 18 -1.89 6.17 -11.68
N ASN A 19 -1.75 5.04 -12.36
CA ASN A 19 -0.44 4.48 -12.68
C ASN A 19 0.26 5.29 -13.79
N SER A 20 1.47 4.91 -14.16
CA SER A 20 2.27 5.55 -15.23
C SER A 20 1.56 5.57 -16.59
N ASP A 21 0.64 4.62 -16.83
CA ASP A 21 -0.17 4.51 -18.04
C ASP A 21 -1.48 5.33 -17.95
N TRP A 22 -1.61 6.20 -16.95
CA TRP A 22 -2.79 7.02 -16.66
C TRP A 22 -4.07 6.22 -16.37
N GLN A 23 -3.96 4.92 -16.13
CA GLN A 23 -5.07 4.07 -15.75
C GLN A 23 -5.34 4.22 -14.26
N GLU A 24 -6.62 4.29 -13.90
CA GLU A 24 -6.99 4.33 -12.50
C GLU A 24 -6.60 3.02 -11.80
N CYS A 25 -6.01 3.13 -10.62
CA CYS A 25 -5.55 2.00 -9.83
C CYS A 25 -5.76 2.24 -8.33
N TRP A 26 -5.72 1.16 -7.57
CA TRP A 26 -5.54 1.21 -6.13
C TRP A 26 -4.06 1.34 -5.81
N GLU A 27 -3.72 2.22 -4.88
CA GLU A 27 -2.34 2.38 -4.41
C GLU A 27 -2.30 2.18 -2.89
N LEU A 28 -1.57 1.15 -2.47
CA LEU A 28 -1.22 0.93 -1.07
C LEU A 28 0.05 1.68 -0.74
N LEU A 29 0.07 2.35 0.41
CA LEU A 29 1.09 3.33 0.75
C LEU A 29 1.43 3.26 2.24
N ILE A 30 2.72 3.18 2.56
CA ILE A 30 3.26 3.32 3.92
C ILE A 30 4.14 4.56 3.96
N ILE A 31 3.78 5.55 4.79
CA ILE A 31 4.57 6.77 5.00
C ILE A 31 4.56 7.17 6.48
N PRO A 32 5.75 7.35 7.11
CA PRO A 32 7.05 6.85 6.64
C PRO A 32 7.13 5.33 6.80
N ASN A 33 7.91 4.66 5.94
CA ASN A 33 8.36 3.30 6.23
C ASN A 33 9.29 3.34 7.46
N PRO A 34 9.01 2.55 8.52
CA PRO A 34 9.82 2.58 9.73
C PRO A 34 11.27 2.11 9.52
N THR A 35 11.54 1.30 8.48
CA THR A 35 12.88 0.78 8.18
C THR A 35 13.72 1.79 7.41
N THR A 36 13.15 2.43 6.38
CA THR A 36 13.92 3.27 5.44
C THR A 36 13.73 4.77 5.65
N GLY A 37 12.70 5.18 6.40
CA GLY A 37 12.29 6.58 6.57
C GLY A 37 11.58 7.19 5.35
N TRP A 38 11.52 6.49 4.22
CA TRP A 38 10.89 6.92 2.97
C TRP A 38 9.48 6.35 2.80
N GLY A 39 8.70 6.91 1.89
CA GLY A 39 7.42 6.34 1.49
C GLY A 39 7.58 5.13 0.57
N VAL A 40 6.87 4.04 0.85
CA VAL A 40 6.79 2.88 -0.04
C VAL A 40 5.37 2.74 -0.54
N SER A 41 5.20 2.59 -1.85
CA SER A 41 3.89 2.36 -2.47
C SER A 41 3.89 1.15 -3.40
N LYS A 42 2.71 0.56 -3.57
CA LYS A 42 2.46 -0.54 -4.52
C LYS A 42 1.09 -0.36 -5.16
N SER A 43 1.06 -0.45 -6.48
CA SER A 43 -0.13 -0.25 -7.30
C SER A 43 -0.81 -1.57 -7.62
N TYR A 44 -2.14 -1.59 -7.57
CA TYR A 44 -3.01 -2.73 -7.86
C TYR A 44 -4.13 -2.30 -8.83
N SER A 45 -4.56 -3.21 -9.70
CA SER A 45 -5.70 -2.96 -10.59
C SER A 45 -6.97 -2.70 -9.78
N LEU A 46 -7.90 -1.88 -10.30
CA LEU A 46 -9.17 -1.58 -9.61
C LEU A 46 -10.06 -2.81 -9.39
N GLU A 47 -9.88 -3.85 -10.20
CA GLU A 47 -10.57 -5.14 -10.08
C GLU A 47 -10.05 -5.98 -8.91
N THR A 48 -8.91 -5.60 -8.32
CA THR A 48 -8.32 -6.30 -7.18
C THR A 48 -9.13 -5.99 -5.92
N ASP A 49 -9.58 -7.04 -5.25
CA ASP A 49 -10.17 -6.90 -3.91
C ASP A 49 -9.05 -6.68 -2.89
N ILE A 50 -9.03 -5.48 -2.29
CA ILE A 50 -7.99 -5.11 -1.33
C ILE A 50 -8.42 -5.59 0.05
N THR A 51 -7.99 -6.81 0.40
CA THR A 51 -8.27 -7.45 1.69
C THR A 51 -7.23 -7.09 2.75
N GLN A 52 -7.58 -7.30 4.03
CA GLN A 52 -6.64 -7.11 5.14
C GLN A 52 -5.38 -7.97 4.98
N GLU A 53 -5.50 -9.23 4.56
CA GLU A 53 -4.35 -10.14 4.37
C GLU A 53 -3.36 -9.60 3.32
N LEU A 54 -3.87 -9.08 2.20
CA LEU A 54 -3.05 -8.50 1.14
C LEU A 54 -2.30 -7.25 1.64
N VAL A 55 -2.97 -6.43 2.46
CA VAL A 55 -2.37 -5.25 3.08
C VAL A 55 -1.28 -5.63 4.09
N GLU A 56 -1.48 -6.71 4.86
CA GLU A 56 -0.45 -7.23 5.78
C GLU A 56 0.75 -7.81 5.03
N GLN A 57 0.53 -8.52 3.93
CA GLN A 57 1.63 -9.00 3.08
C GLN A 57 2.43 -7.83 2.51
N PHE A 58 1.77 -6.79 2.00
CA PHE A 58 2.45 -5.59 1.52
C PHE A 58 3.25 -4.90 2.63
N ALA A 59 2.68 -4.74 3.82
CA ALA A 59 3.40 -4.15 4.95
C ALA A 59 4.63 -4.99 5.35
N HIS A 60 4.51 -6.32 5.26
CA HIS A 60 5.60 -7.22 5.63
C HIS A 60 6.74 -7.13 4.63
N GLU A 61 6.41 -7.17 3.34
CA GLU A 61 7.35 -6.95 2.24
C GLU A 61 8.04 -5.59 2.35
N ALA A 62 7.27 -4.52 2.58
CA ALA A 62 7.80 -3.16 2.64
C ALA A 62 8.79 -2.95 3.79
N ILE A 63 8.59 -3.60 4.95
CA ILE A 63 9.46 -3.43 6.12
C ILE A 63 10.67 -4.35 6.10
N HIS A 64 10.51 -5.59 5.64
CA HIS A 64 11.52 -6.63 5.78
C HIS A 64 12.37 -6.89 4.52
N PHE A 65 11.89 -6.54 3.33
CA PHE A 65 12.50 -6.95 2.06
C PHE A 65 13.02 -5.79 1.19
N LEU A 66 13.06 -4.56 1.75
CA LEU A 66 13.70 -3.40 1.13
C LEU A 66 15.11 -3.16 1.67
#